data_AF-A0A2H0FR52-F1
#
_entry.id   AF-A0A2H0FR52-F1
#
_cell.length_a   1.000
_cell.length_b   1.000
_cell.length_c   1.000
_cell.angle_alpha   90.00
_cell.angle_beta   90.00
_cell.angle_gamma   90.00
#
_symmetry.space_group_name_H-M   'P 1'
#
loop_
_entity.id
_entity.type
_entity.pdbx_description
1 polymer ?
#
loop_
_entity_poly.entity_id
_entity_poly.type
_entity_poly.pdbx_seq_one_letter_code
_entity_poly.pdbx_strand_id
1 'polypeptide(L)'
;MLSLGINTIWLMPIYTGPTLHGYEITDYFGFEEDFGDAEDFTNLVTALHNAGIKVILDFVVNHTSIQHRFMQNVLEYGANSPWADFYLWDGEPGNSNYEYYFDWGSLPNLNHNNKDVRD
;
A
#
# COMPACT_ATOMS: atom_id res chain seq x y z
N MET A 1 -12.06 -24.41 -7.41
CA MET A 1 -10.61 -24.41 -7.10
C MET A 1 -10.04 -25.82 -7.01
N LEU A 2 -10.50 -26.65 -6.07
CA LEU A 2 -9.96 -28.01 -5.86
C LEU A 2 -10.08 -28.93 -7.08
N SER A 3 -11.23 -28.93 -7.77
CA SER A 3 -11.42 -29.70 -9.00
C SER A 3 -10.49 -29.30 -10.15
N LEU A 4 -9.96 -28.08 -10.11
CA LEU A 4 -8.98 -27.56 -11.08
C LEU A 4 -7.53 -27.85 -10.66
N GLY A 5 -7.30 -28.44 -9.47
CA GLY A 5 -5.96 -28.72 -8.95
C GLY A 5 -5.20 -27.49 -8.43
N ILE A 6 -5.88 -26.37 -8.18
CA ILE A 6 -5.27 -25.15 -7.63
C ILE A 6 -4.79 -25.42 -6.20
N ASN A 7 -3.54 -25.07 -5.92
CA ASN A 7 -2.91 -25.20 -4.59
C ASN A 7 -2.37 -23.87 -4.05
N THR A 8 -2.48 -22.77 -4.81
CA THR A 8 -2.05 -21.43 -4.42
C THR A 8 -2.94 -20.41 -5.14
N ILE A 9 -3.33 -19.36 -4.44
CA ILE A 9 -3.94 -18.16 -5.02
C ILE A 9 -3.10 -16.93 -4.72
N TRP A 10 -3.14 -15.96 -5.60
CA TRP A 10 -2.56 -14.63 -5.40
C TRP A 10 -3.70 -13.61 -5.43
N LEU A 11 -3.81 -12.83 -4.36
CA LEU A 11 -4.77 -11.75 -4.25
C LEU A 11 -4.08 -10.43 -4.61
N MET A 12 -4.79 -9.60 -5.36
CA MET A 12 -4.49 -8.18 -5.53
C MET A 12 -4.50 -7.47 -4.16
N PRO A 13 -4.01 -6.22 -4.07
CA PRO A 13 -4.02 -5.50 -2.81
C PRO A 13 -5.43 -5.43 -2.20
N ILE A 14 -5.50 -5.67 -0.88
CA ILE A 14 -6.75 -5.71 -0.11
C ILE A 14 -6.84 -4.60 0.94
N TYR A 15 -5.85 -3.72 0.97
CA TYR A 15 -5.74 -2.65 1.96
C TYR A 15 -6.61 -1.47 1.56
N THR A 16 -6.95 -0.63 2.54
CA THR A 16 -7.81 0.54 2.32
C THR A 16 -7.19 1.50 1.29
N GLY A 17 -8.00 1.92 0.32
CA GLY A 17 -7.60 2.88 -0.70
C GLY A 17 -8.79 3.43 -1.50
N PRO A 18 -8.59 4.51 -2.28
CA PRO A 18 -9.69 5.14 -3.02
C PRO A 18 -9.97 4.48 -4.38
N THR A 19 -9.24 3.42 -4.74
CA THR A 19 -9.26 2.85 -6.09
C THR A 19 -9.60 1.37 -6.08
N LEU A 20 -10.38 0.93 -7.07
CA LEU A 20 -10.80 -0.47 -7.24
C LEU A 20 -9.63 -1.43 -7.50
N HIS A 21 -8.50 -0.93 -8.02
CA HIS A 21 -7.32 -1.77 -8.25
C HIS A 21 -6.43 -1.92 -7.01
N GLY A 22 -6.64 -1.11 -5.96
CA GLY A 22 -6.00 -1.27 -4.65
C GLY A 22 -4.51 -0.88 -4.57
N TYR A 23 -3.92 -0.24 -5.58
CA TYR A 23 -2.51 0.17 -5.53
C TYR A 23 -2.29 1.56 -4.89
N GLU A 24 -3.38 2.30 -4.66
CA GLU A 24 -3.35 3.59 -3.95
C GLU A 24 -3.62 3.40 -2.45
N ILE A 25 -2.63 2.94 -1.69
CA ILE A 25 -2.83 2.63 -0.26
C ILE A 25 -2.90 3.90 0.59
N THR A 26 -3.94 4.02 1.41
CA THR A 26 -4.10 5.07 2.43
C THR A 26 -3.90 4.55 3.86
N ASP A 27 -4.10 3.25 4.09
CA ASP A 27 -3.81 2.58 5.35
C ASP A 27 -3.38 1.11 5.12
N TYR A 28 -2.12 0.79 5.44
CA TYR A 28 -1.57 -0.57 5.34
C TYR A 28 -2.10 -1.55 6.39
N PHE A 29 -2.76 -1.06 7.44
CA PHE A 29 -3.33 -1.88 8.52
C PHE A 29 -4.86 -2.02 8.42
N GLY A 30 -5.48 -1.22 7.55
CA GLY A 30 -6.88 -1.31 7.21
C GLY A 30 -7.14 -2.32 6.09
N PHE A 31 -8.40 -2.70 5.95
CA PHE A 31 -8.92 -3.51 4.84
C PHE A 31 -9.86 -2.65 4.01
N GLU A 32 -9.92 -2.92 2.71
CA GLU A 32 -10.90 -2.28 1.83
C GLU A 32 -12.32 -2.73 2.22
N GLU A 33 -13.24 -1.78 2.39
CA GLU A 33 -14.56 -2.04 2.98
C GLU A 33 -15.37 -3.05 2.17
N ASP A 34 -15.23 -3.01 0.84
CA ASP A 34 -15.87 -3.94 -0.09
C ASP A 34 -15.37 -5.40 0.06
N PHE A 35 -14.21 -5.62 0.68
CA PHE A 35 -13.61 -6.94 0.87
C PHE A 35 -13.81 -7.52 2.28
N GLY A 36 -14.41 -6.76 3.20
CA GLY A 36 -14.63 -7.14 4.59
C GLY A 36 -13.50 -6.67 5.50
N ASP A 37 -13.38 -7.32 6.66
CA ASP A 37 -12.42 -6.93 7.69
C ASP A 37 -11.32 -7.99 7.95
N ALA A 38 -10.54 -7.76 9.00
CA ALA A 38 -9.47 -8.68 9.41
C ALA A 38 -10.00 -10.08 9.81
N GLU A 39 -11.20 -10.18 10.38
CA GLU A 39 -11.83 -11.45 10.75
C GLU A 39 -12.27 -12.20 9.48
N ASP A 40 -12.89 -11.52 8.53
CA ASP A 40 -13.25 -12.09 7.23
C ASP A 40 -12.02 -12.62 6.48
N PHE A 41 -10.94 -11.83 6.42
CA PHE A 41 -9.69 -12.26 5.81
C PHE A 41 -9.09 -13.46 6.53
N THR A 42 -9.10 -13.48 7.86
CA THR A 42 -8.62 -14.62 8.66
C THR A 42 -9.43 -15.88 8.38
N ASN A 43 -10.76 -15.76 8.26
CA ASN A 43 -11.65 -16.87 7.95
C ASN A 43 -11.38 -17.43 6.54
N LEU A 44 -11.19 -16.55 5.54
CA LEU A 44 -10.82 -16.93 4.18
C LEU A 44 -9.50 -17.71 4.15
N VAL A 45 -8.44 -17.15 4.75
CA VAL A 45 -7.11 -17.77 4.78
C VAL A 45 -7.17 -19.12 5.50
N THR A 46 -7.89 -19.20 6.62
CA THR A 46 -8.06 -20.46 7.37
C THR A 46 -8.76 -21.53 6.53
N ALA A 47 -9.85 -21.19 5.84
CA ALA A 47 -10.57 -22.12 4.98
C ALA A 47 -9.71 -22.61 3.81
N LEU A 48 -8.92 -21.72 3.19
CA LEU A 48 -8.01 -22.07 2.10
C LEU A 48 -6.87 -22.96 2.57
N HIS A 49 -6.24 -22.65 3.70
CA HIS A 49 -5.19 -23.48 4.28
C HIS A 49 -5.70 -24.87 4.66
N ASN A 50 -6.89 -24.99 5.24
CA ASN A 50 -7.52 -26.28 5.53
C ASN A 50 -7.79 -27.12 4.27
N ALA A 51 -7.97 -26.46 3.12
CA ALA A 51 -8.12 -27.10 1.82
C ALA A 51 -6.78 -27.36 1.10
N GLY A 52 -5.63 -27.08 1.73
CA GLY A 52 -4.30 -27.23 1.14
C GLY A 52 -3.93 -26.15 0.11
N ILE A 53 -4.61 -25.00 0.13
CA ILE A 53 -4.38 -23.87 -0.77
C ILE A 53 -3.62 -22.78 -0.04
N LYS A 54 -2.47 -22.37 -0.58
CA LYS A 54 -1.66 -21.24 -0.06
C LYS A 54 -2.19 -19.90 -0.57
N VAL A 55 -1.95 -18.84 0.18
CA VAL A 55 -2.33 -17.47 -0.18
C VAL A 55 -1.08 -16.62 -0.31
N ILE A 56 -0.98 -15.86 -1.40
CA ILE A 56 -0.01 -14.79 -1.61
C ILE A 56 -0.80 -13.48 -1.66
N LEU A 57 -0.32 -12.45 -0.96
CA LEU A 57 -0.85 -11.09 -1.05
C LEU A 57 0.10 -10.22 -1.86
N ASP A 58 -0.47 -9.31 -2.64
CA ASP A 58 0.27 -8.19 -3.19
C ASP A 58 0.58 -7.16 -2.09
N PHE A 59 1.85 -6.82 -1.92
CA PHE A 59 2.31 -5.89 -0.89
C PHE A 59 2.96 -4.65 -1.53
N VAL A 60 2.20 -3.56 -1.55
CA VAL A 60 2.53 -2.33 -2.29
C VAL A 60 3.42 -1.41 -1.47
N VAL A 61 4.73 -1.68 -1.46
CA VAL A 61 5.68 -0.95 -0.62
C VAL A 61 6.42 0.18 -1.32
N ASN A 62 6.39 0.26 -2.64
CA ASN A 62 7.15 1.27 -3.37
C ASN A 62 6.60 2.70 -3.20
N HIS A 63 5.28 2.84 -3.03
CA HIS A 63 4.58 4.12 -3.01
C HIS A 63 3.33 4.03 -2.11
N THR A 64 2.81 5.18 -1.71
CA THR A 64 1.48 5.30 -1.08
C THR A 64 0.51 6.01 -2.02
N SER A 65 -0.78 6.07 -1.70
CA SER A 65 -1.65 7.08 -2.31
C SER A 65 -1.19 8.49 -1.93
N ILE A 66 -1.42 9.48 -2.80
CA ILE A 66 -1.31 10.89 -2.45
C ILE A 66 -2.24 11.27 -1.29
N GLN A 67 -3.33 10.52 -1.07
CA GLN A 67 -4.27 10.70 0.04
C GLN A 67 -3.78 10.09 1.36
N HIS A 68 -2.64 9.39 1.37
CA HIS A 68 -2.07 8.81 2.58
C HIS A 68 -1.75 9.91 3.61
N ARG A 69 -2.00 9.65 4.90
CA ARG A 69 -1.85 10.66 5.97
C ARG A 69 -0.45 11.29 6.02
N PHE A 70 0.58 10.51 5.72
CA PHE A 70 1.96 10.98 5.65
C PHE A 70 2.12 11.98 4.51
N MET A 71 1.68 11.62 3.30
CA MET A 71 1.76 12.52 2.14
C MET A 71 0.91 13.79 2.34
N GLN A 72 -0.31 13.68 2.85
CA GLN A 72 -1.16 14.85 3.11
C GLN A 72 -0.50 15.85 4.06
N ASN A 73 0.12 15.36 5.13
CA ASN A 73 0.87 16.21 6.04
C ASN A 73 2.13 16.81 5.37
N VAL A 74 2.82 16.03 4.54
CA VAL A 74 3.97 16.51 3.75
C VAL A 74 3.56 17.58 2.73
N LEU A 75 2.39 17.46 2.09
CA LEU A 75 1.84 18.51 1.21
C LEU A 75 1.49 19.79 1.99
N GLU A 76 1.05 19.67 3.25
CA GLU A 76 0.69 20.81 4.11
C GLU A 76 1.93 21.54 4.67
N TYR A 77 2.94 20.81 5.14
CA TYR A 77 4.08 21.36 5.89
C TYR A 77 5.41 21.34 5.11
N GLY A 78 5.46 20.68 3.95
CA GLY A 78 6.67 20.51 3.14
C GLY A 78 7.81 19.90 3.95
N ALA A 79 8.99 20.51 3.86
CA ALA A 79 10.19 20.09 4.59
C ALA A 79 10.06 20.15 6.14
N ASN A 80 9.04 20.85 6.68
CA ASN A 80 8.79 20.87 8.12
C ASN A 80 7.93 19.70 8.61
N SER A 81 7.41 18.87 7.70
CA SER A 81 6.66 17.67 8.08
C SER A 81 7.58 16.67 8.79
N PRO A 82 7.13 16.00 9.87
CA PRO A 82 7.88 14.88 10.46
C PRO A 82 8.03 13.70 9.50
N TRP A 83 7.24 13.65 8.43
CA TRP A 83 7.28 12.61 7.39
C TRP A 83 7.92 13.09 6.08
N ALA A 84 8.56 14.25 6.06
CA ALA A 84 9.20 14.78 4.85
C ALA A 84 10.23 13.80 4.25
N ASP A 85 10.97 13.09 5.10
CA ASP A 85 11.98 12.10 4.68
C ASP A 85 11.38 10.71 4.37
N PHE A 86 10.06 10.53 4.48
CA PHE A 86 9.39 9.28 4.11
C PHE A 86 9.23 9.17 2.58
N TYR A 87 9.35 10.27 1.84
CA TYR A 87 9.15 10.30 0.39
C TYR A 87 10.40 10.77 -0.35
N LEU A 88 10.54 10.32 -1.59
CA LEU A 88 11.60 10.77 -2.50
C LEU A 88 11.22 12.11 -3.13
N TRP A 89 12.18 13.03 -3.22
CA TRP A 89 12.01 14.38 -3.75
C TRP A 89 12.60 14.48 -5.16
N ASP A 90 11.85 15.06 -6.10
CA ASP A 90 12.32 15.35 -7.46
C ASP A 90 13.07 16.70 -7.47
N GLY A 91 14.33 16.67 -7.02
CA GLY A 91 15.25 17.82 -6.99
C GLY A 91 15.60 18.32 -5.58
N GLU A 92 15.98 19.60 -5.49
CA GLU A 92 16.41 20.22 -4.23
C GLU A 92 15.24 20.38 -3.25
N PRO A 93 15.46 20.18 -1.92
CA PRO A 93 14.46 20.41 -0.89
C PRO A 93 13.86 21.82 -1.01
N GLY A 94 12.54 21.90 -1.24
CA GLY A 94 11.82 23.16 -1.40
C GLY A 94 11.33 23.45 -2.82
N ASN A 95 11.71 22.63 -3.82
CA ASN A 95 10.96 22.54 -5.08
C ASN A 95 9.83 21.52 -4.89
N SER A 96 8.59 21.89 -5.20
CA SER A 96 7.37 21.23 -4.70
C SER A 96 7.04 19.86 -5.32
N ASN A 97 8.01 19.16 -5.89
CA ASN A 97 7.79 17.94 -6.65
C ASN A 97 8.41 16.73 -5.94
N TYR A 98 7.60 15.69 -5.74
CA TYR A 98 8.04 14.39 -5.26
C TYR A 98 8.30 13.47 -6.44
N GLU A 99 9.13 12.45 -6.25
CA GLU A 99 9.21 11.38 -7.23
C GLU A 99 7.94 10.53 -7.13
N TYR A 100 7.30 10.30 -8.26
CA TYR A 100 6.11 9.47 -8.36
C TYR A 100 6.45 8.13 -9.02
N TYR A 101 5.58 7.14 -8.84
CA TYR A 101 5.65 5.92 -9.62
C TYR A 101 5.33 6.25 -11.08
N PHE A 102 6.34 6.21 -11.95
CA PHE A 102 6.28 6.79 -13.30
C PHE A 102 5.85 8.27 -13.25
N ASP A 103 4.90 8.67 -14.09
CA ASP A 103 4.30 10.00 -14.15
C ASP A 103 2.94 10.07 -13.42
N TRP A 104 2.62 9.06 -12.60
CA TRP A 104 1.33 8.98 -11.91
C TRP A 104 1.36 9.79 -10.62
N GLY A 105 0.94 11.05 -10.71
CA GLY A 105 0.91 12.00 -9.59
C GLY A 105 0.09 11.57 -8.36
N SER A 106 -0.68 10.48 -8.42
CA SER A 106 -1.37 9.90 -7.27
C SER A 106 -0.52 8.93 -6.45
N LEU A 107 0.70 8.60 -6.89
CA LEU A 107 1.57 7.55 -6.30
C LEU A 107 2.97 8.06 -5.91
N PRO A 108 3.10 8.90 -4.87
CA PRO A 108 4.42 9.33 -4.38
C PRO A 108 5.27 8.16 -3.88
N ASN A 109 6.52 8.08 -4.34
CA ASN A 109 7.45 7.01 -3.98
C ASN A 109 7.96 7.16 -2.55
N LEU A 110 7.98 6.04 -1.82
CA LEU A 110 8.55 5.94 -0.50
C LEU A 110 10.08 5.91 -0.55
N ASN A 111 10.71 6.58 0.42
CA ASN A 111 12.16 6.58 0.59
C ASN A 111 12.59 5.38 1.44
N HIS A 112 12.91 4.26 0.78
CA HIS A 112 13.40 3.06 1.47
C HIS A 112 14.81 3.20 2.08
N ASN A 113 15.50 4.33 1.96
CA ASN A 113 16.72 4.60 2.74
C ASN A 113 16.39 5.02 4.17
N ASN A 114 15.23 5.61 4.40
CA ASN A 114 14.72 5.94 5.73
C ASN A 114 14.40 4.64 6.50
N LYS A 115 14.80 4.58 7.78
CA LYS A 115 14.61 3.39 8.62
C LYS A 115 13.15 3.21 9.05
N ASP A 116 12.47 4.29 9.37
CA ASP A 116 11.07 4.26 9.83
C ASP A 116 10.11 3.88 8.71
N VAL A 117 10.50 4.05 7.44
CA VAL A 117 9.77 3.53 6.27
C VAL A 117 9.95 2.01 6.11
N ARG A 118 11.07 1.44 6.56
CA ARG A 118 11.38 0.00 6.42
C ARG A 118 10.87 -0.85 7.58
N ASP A 119 10.73 -0.27 8.76
CA ASP A 119 10.32 -0.94 10.00
C ASP A 119 8.80 -1.02 10.15
#